data_AF-B1K5A2-F1
#
_entry.id   AF-B1K5A2-F1
#
_cell.length_a   1.000
_cell.length_b   1.000
_cell.length_c   1.000
_cell.angle_alpha   90.00
_cell.angle_beta   90.00
_cell.angle_gamma   90.00
#
_symmetry.space_group_name_H-M   'P 1'
#
loop_
_entity.id
_entity.type
_entity.pdbx_description
1 polymer ?
#
loop_
_entity_poly.entity_id
_entity_poly.type
_entity_poly.pdbx_seq_one_letter_code
_entity_poly.pdbx_strand_id
1 'polypeptide(L)'
;MPNILRPIRSDSRTAAGVAFVVSLLSGCAALSSSAPVDPQQQFVTEQRNANMRYLDTLAAYKPVFQNPGNYSRAQVLEKYDAVLYQYSLAAVSWVRTIYPAARQTLPPSLQPLPAPSGPLSLADVNRHYEHALGMNAGMWEISMAADFGKPSKLAVPRYDGPLLFMPFAPPLPPLQDVRDPQFARLVTMTKKVDDAQKADLARQNAATARQMAENAAMHAANHPPGPNPLDSIDPRTGLPYPAPQQDTQRWCTMMGNGVGGRVPC
;
A
#
# COMPACT_ATOMS: atom_id res chain seq x y z
N MET A 1 -53.27 42.56 -3.02
CA MET A 1 -54.45 41.88 -2.44
C MET A 1 -55.58 42.01 -3.46
N PRO A 2 -56.30 40.94 -3.83
CA PRO A 2 -56.86 39.92 -2.92
C PRO A 2 -56.50 38.44 -3.23
N ASN A 3 -56.20 37.73 -2.14
CA ASN A 3 -56.61 36.39 -1.67
C ASN A 3 -57.89 35.79 -2.35
N ILE A 4 -58.16 34.47 -2.54
CA ILE A 4 -57.95 33.23 -1.75
C ILE A 4 -58.15 31.99 -2.68
N LEU A 5 -57.51 30.84 -2.37
CA LEU A 5 -58.01 29.44 -2.40
C LEU A 5 -57.08 28.40 -3.09
N ARG A 6 -56.41 27.57 -2.28
CA ARG A 6 -56.05 26.14 -2.56
C ARG A 6 -57.18 25.25 -1.98
N PRO A 7 -57.26 23.90 -2.14
CA PRO A 7 -56.37 22.89 -2.78
C PRO A 7 -57.13 21.84 -3.64
N ILE A 8 -56.47 20.75 -4.10
CA ILE A 8 -56.91 19.33 -4.33
C ILE A 8 -55.98 18.74 -5.43
N ARG A 9 -54.98 17.91 -5.10
CA ARG A 9 -54.91 16.43 -4.96
C ARG A 9 -54.99 15.61 -6.26
N SER A 10 -53.87 14.92 -6.55
CA SER A 10 -53.64 13.58 -7.18
C SER A 10 -54.45 13.12 -8.39
N ASP A 11 -53.76 12.72 -9.48
CA ASP A 11 -53.66 11.28 -9.85
C ASP A 11 -52.73 10.99 -11.06
N SER A 12 -51.82 10.05 -10.82
CA SER A 12 -51.57 8.81 -11.56
C SER A 12 -51.79 8.78 -13.09
N ARG A 13 -50.70 8.65 -13.87
CA ARG A 13 -50.76 8.15 -15.25
C ARG A 13 -49.95 6.87 -15.43
N THR A 14 -50.73 5.81 -15.60
CA THR A 14 -50.43 4.47 -16.08
C THR A 14 -49.87 4.50 -17.50
N ALA A 15 -48.82 3.71 -17.76
CA ALA A 15 -48.48 3.26 -19.10
C ALA A 15 -47.99 1.80 -19.02
N ALA A 16 -48.91 0.87 -19.29
CA ALA A 16 -48.59 -0.44 -19.85
C ALA A 16 -48.09 -0.22 -21.29
N GLY A 17 -47.18 -0.96 -21.91
CA GLY A 17 -46.46 -2.20 -21.59
C GLY A 17 -46.04 -2.80 -22.94
N VAL A 18 -44.86 -3.41 -23.05
CA VAL A 18 -44.59 -4.46 -24.05
C VAL A 18 -43.60 -5.44 -23.43
N ALA A 19 -44.06 -6.66 -23.22
CA ALA A 19 -43.26 -7.81 -22.82
C ALA A 19 -42.52 -8.36 -24.06
N PHE A 20 -41.23 -8.65 -23.90
CA PHE A 20 -40.52 -9.58 -24.77
C PHE A 20 -40.03 -10.76 -23.91
N VAL A 21 -40.65 -11.91 -24.17
CA VAL A 21 -40.24 -13.22 -23.69
C VAL A 21 -39.09 -13.67 -24.59
N VAL A 22 -37.91 -13.90 -24.00
CA VAL A 22 -36.88 -14.75 -24.61
C VAL A 22 -36.60 -15.88 -23.62
N SER A 23 -37.06 -17.06 -24.01
CA SER A 23 -36.94 -18.30 -23.28
C SER A 23 -35.50 -18.80 -23.24
N LEU A 24 -35.04 -19.09 -22.02
CA LEU A 24 -34.18 -20.21 -21.59
C LEU A 24 -33.49 -21.04 -22.69
N LEU A 25 -32.16 -20.91 -22.77
CA LEU A 25 -31.24 -22.02 -22.95
C LEU A 25 -30.19 -21.98 -21.82
N SER A 26 -30.43 -22.86 -20.84
CA SER A 26 -29.48 -23.50 -19.90
C SER A 26 -27.99 -23.13 -20.00
N GLY A 27 -27.37 -22.78 -18.86
CA GLY A 27 -25.95 -23.14 -18.67
C GLY A 27 -25.03 -22.26 -17.83
N CYS A 28 -25.49 -21.57 -16.78
CA CYS A 28 -24.78 -21.45 -15.49
C CYS A 28 -25.65 -20.60 -14.58
N ALA A 29 -26.21 -21.21 -13.54
CA ALA A 29 -26.80 -20.47 -12.46
C ALA A 29 -25.76 -19.44 -11.98
N ALA A 30 -26.13 -18.17 -11.99
CA ALA A 30 -25.60 -17.24 -11.00
C ALA A 30 -26.09 -17.79 -9.65
N LEU A 31 -25.36 -18.78 -9.13
CA LEU A 31 -25.29 -19.04 -7.72
C LEU A 31 -24.85 -17.71 -7.14
N SER A 32 -25.84 -16.93 -6.69
CA SER A 32 -25.63 -15.90 -5.68
C SER A 32 -24.94 -16.66 -4.56
N SER A 33 -23.61 -16.59 -4.50
CA SER A 33 -22.86 -17.37 -3.53
C SER A 33 -23.26 -16.82 -2.16
N SER A 34 -24.17 -17.53 -1.50
CA SER A 34 -24.50 -17.36 -0.09
C SER A 34 -23.40 -17.91 0.82
N ALA A 35 -22.21 -18.17 0.26
CA ALA A 35 -21.03 -18.42 1.05
C ALA A 35 -20.76 -17.16 1.89
N PRO A 36 -20.62 -17.29 3.22
CA PRO A 36 -20.21 -16.17 4.05
C PRO A 36 -18.92 -15.59 3.46
N VAL A 37 -18.90 -14.26 3.27
CA VAL A 37 -17.69 -13.55 2.86
C VAL A 37 -16.60 -13.94 3.85
N ASP A 38 -15.48 -14.45 3.33
CA ASP A 38 -14.31 -14.76 4.16
C ASP A 38 -13.98 -13.52 5.02
N PRO A 39 -13.99 -13.63 6.37
CA PRO A 39 -13.70 -12.52 7.25
C PRO A 39 -12.39 -11.81 6.90
N GLN A 40 -11.38 -12.54 6.41
CA GLN A 40 -10.12 -11.97 5.98
C GLN A 40 -10.27 -11.10 4.72
N GLN A 41 -11.11 -11.53 3.77
CA GLN A 41 -11.42 -10.78 2.56
C GLN A 41 -12.17 -9.47 2.88
N GLN A 42 -13.00 -9.46 3.92
CA GLN A 42 -13.67 -8.26 4.39
C GLN A 42 -12.65 -7.21 4.89
N PHE A 43 -11.70 -7.61 5.76
CA PHE A 43 -10.67 -6.70 6.26
C PHE A 43 -9.75 -6.17 5.15
N VAL A 44 -9.39 -7.00 4.17
CA VAL A 44 -8.63 -6.57 2.99
C VAL A 44 -9.40 -5.51 2.19
N THR A 45 -10.69 -5.71 1.98
CA THR A 45 -11.55 -4.77 1.24
C THR A 45 -11.71 -3.46 2.00
N GLU A 46 -11.94 -3.52 3.31
CA GLU A 46 -12.00 -2.35 4.19
C GLU A 46 -10.71 -1.55 4.16
N GLN A 47 -9.56 -2.23 4.22
CA GLN A 47 -8.24 -1.59 4.15
C GLN A 47 -8.03 -0.85 2.83
N ARG A 48 -8.34 -1.50 1.70
CA ARG A 48 -8.23 -0.86 0.38
C ARG A 48 -9.12 0.37 0.29
N ASN A 49 -10.37 0.26 0.74
CA ASN A 49 -11.32 1.36 0.74
C ASN A 49 -10.87 2.52 1.63
N ALA A 50 -10.39 2.24 2.85
CA ALA A 50 -9.90 3.26 3.77
C ALA A 50 -8.65 3.96 3.21
N ASN A 51 -7.72 3.19 2.63
CA ASN A 51 -6.51 3.75 2.03
C ASN A 51 -6.82 4.61 0.80
N MET A 52 -7.75 4.18 -0.07
CA MET A 52 -8.20 5.00 -1.19
C MET A 52 -8.82 6.32 -0.72
N ARG A 53 -9.70 6.29 0.29
CA ARG A 53 -10.28 7.52 0.86
C ARG A 53 -9.22 8.45 1.43
N TYR A 54 -8.20 7.90 2.10
CA TYR A 54 -7.08 8.69 2.58
C TYR A 54 -6.32 9.36 1.44
N LEU A 55 -5.98 8.61 0.38
CA LEU A 55 -5.30 9.15 -0.80
C LEU A 55 -6.13 10.22 -1.52
N ASP A 56 -7.43 10.01 -1.68
CA ASP A 56 -8.35 11.00 -2.26
C ASP A 56 -8.39 12.28 -1.42
N THR A 57 -8.42 12.14 -0.09
CA THR A 57 -8.39 13.27 0.85
C THR A 57 -7.07 14.03 0.76
N LEU A 58 -5.94 13.32 0.67
CA LEU A 58 -4.62 13.91 0.51
C LEU A 58 -4.49 14.64 -0.85
N ALA A 59 -5.03 14.05 -1.92
CA ALA A 59 -5.08 14.68 -3.24
C ALA A 59 -5.94 15.96 -3.22
N ALA A 60 -7.09 15.93 -2.55
CA ALA A 60 -7.95 17.10 -2.38
C ALA A 60 -7.33 18.18 -1.49
N TYR A 61 -6.43 17.82 -0.58
CA TYR A 61 -5.69 18.74 0.27
C TYR A 61 -4.51 19.43 -0.46
N LYS A 62 -3.93 18.78 -1.47
CA LYS A 62 -2.75 19.27 -2.20
C LYS A 62 -2.83 20.75 -2.64
N PRO A 63 -3.94 21.28 -3.18
CA PRO A 63 -4.03 22.70 -3.56
C PRO A 63 -3.88 23.66 -2.37
N VAL A 64 -4.39 23.27 -1.20
CA VAL A 64 -4.30 24.04 0.05
C VAL A 64 -2.87 24.05 0.57
N PHE A 65 -2.19 22.90 0.50
CA PHE A 65 -0.78 22.79 0.86
C PHE A 65 0.11 23.65 -0.05
N GLN A 66 -0.14 23.65 -1.35
CA GLN A 66 0.66 24.38 -2.32
C GLN A 66 0.42 25.90 -2.28
N ASN A 67 -0.82 26.33 -2.02
CA ASN A 67 -1.20 27.75 -2.04
C ASN A 67 -2.06 28.11 -0.81
N PRO A 68 -1.50 28.05 0.41
CA PRO A 68 -2.29 28.26 1.63
C PRO A 68 -2.89 29.66 1.73
N GLY A 69 -2.29 30.66 1.08
CA GLY A 69 -2.77 32.06 1.07
C GLY A 69 -4.13 32.27 0.37
N ASN A 70 -4.59 31.31 -0.43
CA ASN A 70 -5.91 31.35 -1.08
C ASN A 70 -7.04 30.87 -0.16
N TYR A 71 -6.72 30.43 1.04
CA TYR A 71 -7.66 29.83 1.98
C TYR A 71 -7.58 30.56 3.33
N SER A 72 -8.68 30.59 4.06
CA SER A 72 -8.65 31.09 5.43
C SER A 72 -7.86 30.13 6.32
N ARG A 73 -7.29 30.65 7.42
CA ARG A 73 -6.60 29.83 8.43
C ARG A 73 -7.47 28.66 8.90
N ALA A 74 -8.75 28.93 9.18
CA ALA A 74 -9.69 27.90 9.63
C ALA A 74 -9.89 26.80 8.58
N GLN A 75 -10.05 27.16 7.29
CA GLN A 75 -10.19 26.20 6.20
C GLN A 75 -8.96 25.31 6.04
N VAL A 76 -7.76 25.88 6.20
CA VAL A 76 -6.50 25.14 6.09
C VAL A 76 -6.38 24.12 7.22
N LEU A 77 -6.68 24.53 8.46
CA LEU A 77 -6.65 23.65 9.63
C LEU A 77 -7.69 22.54 9.54
N GLU A 78 -8.92 22.86 9.17
CA GLU A 78 -10.01 21.89 8.98
C GLU A 78 -9.66 20.83 7.93
N LYS A 79 -9.19 21.27 6.76
CA LYS A 79 -8.83 20.33 5.68
C LYS A 79 -7.64 19.45 6.05
N TYR A 80 -6.67 19.98 6.80
CA TYR A 80 -5.54 19.19 7.24
C TYR A 80 -5.93 18.20 8.34
N ASP A 81 -6.78 18.60 9.30
CA ASP A 81 -7.30 17.69 10.32
C ASP A 81 -8.11 16.54 9.70
N ALA A 82 -8.87 16.81 8.63
CA ALA A 82 -9.52 15.77 7.86
C ALA A 82 -8.53 14.77 7.23
N VAL A 83 -7.36 15.22 6.75
CA VAL A 83 -6.28 14.34 6.27
C VAL A 83 -5.76 13.45 7.40
N LEU A 84 -5.51 14.03 8.59
CA LEU A 84 -5.04 13.27 9.76
C LEU A 84 -6.07 12.24 10.23
N TYR A 85 -7.35 12.62 10.27
CA TYR A 85 -8.43 11.72 10.62
C TYR A 85 -8.51 10.54 9.64
N GLN A 86 -8.53 10.79 8.32
CA GLN A 86 -8.57 9.72 7.31
C GLN A 86 -7.32 8.85 7.34
N TYR A 87 -6.14 9.42 7.60
CA TYR A 87 -4.92 8.66 7.86
C TYR A 87 -5.11 7.70 9.04
N SER A 88 -5.66 8.18 10.15
CA SER A 88 -5.88 7.34 11.33
C SER A 88 -6.84 6.16 11.07
N LEU A 89 -7.87 6.36 10.24
CA LEU A 89 -8.78 5.30 9.83
C LEU A 89 -8.09 4.28 8.91
N ALA A 90 -7.31 4.76 7.93
CA ALA A 90 -6.54 3.90 7.04
C ALA A 90 -5.48 3.08 7.82
N ALA A 91 -4.83 3.70 8.80
CA ALA A 91 -3.88 3.08 9.71
C ALA A 91 -4.51 1.95 10.51
N VAL A 92 -5.63 2.22 11.20
CA VAL A 92 -6.37 1.21 11.97
C VAL A 92 -6.83 0.05 11.10
N SER A 93 -7.36 0.35 9.91
CA SER A 93 -7.82 -0.67 8.98
C SER A 93 -6.67 -1.56 8.51
N TRP A 94 -5.53 -0.98 8.15
CA TRP A 94 -4.32 -1.73 7.80
C TRP A 94 -3.84 -2.63 8.94
N VAL A 95 -3.77 -2.09 10.16
CA VAL A 95 -3.34 -2.85 11.35
C VAL A 95 -4.28 -4.02 11.63
N ARG A 96 -5.60 -3.84 11.54
CA ARG A 96 -6.58 -4.92 11.77
C ARG A 96 -6.48 -6.03 10.74
N THR A 97 -6.05 -5.71 9.52
CA THR A 97 -5.85 -6.70 8.47
C THR A 97 -4.58 -7.51 8.71
N ILE A 98 -3.47 -6.85 9.06
CA ILE A 98 -2.15 -7.47 9.24
C ILE A 98 -1.97 -8.15 10.61
N TYR A 99 -2.54 -7.58 11.67
CA TYR A 99 -2.39 -8.05 13.04
C TYR A 99 -3.76 -8.46 13.63
N PRO A 100 -4.13 -9.76 13.60
CA PRO A 100 -5.46 -10.22 13.98
C PRO A 100 -5.93 -9.83 15.39
N ALA A 101 -5.03 -9.74 16.37
CA ALA A 101 -5.39 -9.34 17.73
C ALA A 101 -5.93 -7.89 17.79
N ALA A 102 -5.49 -7.02 16.88
CA ALA A 102 -5.98 -5.65 16.78
C ALA A 102 -7.45 -5.54 16.34
N ARG A 103 -8.04 -6.63 15.83
CA ARG A 103 -9.48 -6.70 15.52
C ARG A 103 -10.33 -6.63 16.79
N GLN A 104 -9.81 -7.15 17.90
CA GLN A 104 -10.47 -7.11 19.21
C GLN A 104 -10.01 -5.90 20.04
N THR A 105 -8.70 -5.60 20.05
CA THR A 105 -8.16 -4.51 20.87
C THR A 105 -6.97 -3.86 20.18
N LEU A 106 -7.12 -2.59 19.82
CA LEU A 106 -6.05 -1.79 19.23
C LEU A 106 -5.00 -1.41 20.29
N PRO A 107 -3.70 -1.45 19.95
CA PRO A 107 -2.67 -0.84 20.79
C PRO A 107 -2.98 0.64 21.06
N PRO A 108 -2.63 1.20 22.24
CA PRO A 108 -2.92 2.59 22.58
C PRO A 108 -2.39 3.61 21.56
N SER A 109 -1.20 3.37 21.00
CA SER A 109 -0.59 4.21 19.97
C SER A 109 -1.30 4.15 18.61
N LEU A 110 -2.26 3.26 18.44
CA LEU A 110 -3.00 3.01 17.20
C LEU A 110 -4.50 3.26 17.36
N GLN A 111 -4.91 3.96 18.42
CA GLN A 111 -6.28 4.43 18.55
C GLN A 111 -6.56 5.49 17.45
N PRO A 112 -7.74 5.46 16.80
CA PRO A 112 -8.07 6.44 15.76
C PRO A 112 -8.21 7.84 16.37
N LEU A 113 -7.94 8.87 15.55
CA LEU A 113 -8.20 10.25 15.94
C LEU A 113 -9.72 10.49 16.05
N PRO A 114 -10.15 11.43 16.91
CA PRO A 114 -11.55 11.84 16.94
C PRO A 114 -11.95 12.43 15.59
N ALA A 115 -13.23 12.28 15.23
CA ALA A 115 -13.77 12.95 14.06
C ALA A 115 -13.62 14.48 14.23
N PRO A 116 -13.28 15.22 13.15
CA PRO A 116 -13.16 16.67 13.22
C PRO A 116 -14.43 17.30 13.79
N SER A 117 -14.30 18.09 14.85
CA SER A 117 -15.42 18.75 15.50
C SER A 117 -15.04 20.13 16.02
N GLY A 118 -15.88 21.12 15.70
CA GLY A 118 -15.71 22.49 16.18
C GLY A 118 -14.53 23.24 15.54
N PRO A 119 -14.27 24.47 16.01
CA PRO A 119 -13.17 25.28 15.53
C PRO A 119 -11.83 24.71 16.01
N LEU A 120 -10.93 24.41 15.08
CA LEU A 120 -9.60 23.86 15.36
C LEU A 120 -8.57 24.96 15.59
N SER A 121 -7.73 24.78 16.61
CA SER A 121 -6.52 25.57 16.79
C SER A 121 -5.31 24.90 16.13
N LEU A 122 -4.22 25.66 15.98
CA LEU A 122 -2.94 25.10 15.52
C LEU A 122 -2.38 24.06 16.49
N ALA A 123 -2.61 24.26 17.79
CA ALA A 123 -2.16 23.33 18.82
C ALA A 123 -2.89 21.98 18.76
N ASP A 124 -4.18 21.98 18.40
CA ASP A 124 -4.96 20.75 18.23
C ASP A 124 -4.43 19.95 17.04
N VAL A 125 -4.21 20.61 15.91
CA VAL A 125 -3.63 20.01 14.72
C VAL A 125 -2.22 19.47 14.96
N ASN A 126 -1.38 20.21 15.70
CA ASN A 126 -0.04 19.75 16.08
C ASN A 126 -0.11 18.48 16.94
N ARG A 127 -1.02 18.43 17.93
CA ARG A 127 -1.24 17.24 18.77
C ARG A 127 -1.73 16.05 17.94
N HIS A 128 -2.67 16.26 17.04
CA HIS A 128 -3.16 15.20 16.14
C HIS A 128 -2.06 14.70 15.20
N TYR A 129 -1.18 15.58 14.73
CA TYR A 129 -0.03 15.18 13.91
C TYR A 129 0.98 14.35 14.71
N GLU A 130 1.29 14.71 15.95
CA GLU A 130 2.15 13.89 16.83
C GLU A 130 1.58 12.50 17.03
N HIS A 131 0.26 12.41 17.24
CA HIS A 131 -0.43 11.12 17.33
C HIS A 131 -0.30 10.32 16.04
N ALA A 132 -0.49 10.95 14.87
CA ALA A 132 -0.30 10.33 13.57
C ALA A 132 1.14 9.81 13.36
N LEU A 133 2.16 10.54 13.82
CA LEU A 133 3.55 10.05 13.81
C LEU A 133 3.73 8.83 14.73
N GLY A 134 3.08 8.81 15.89
CA GLY A 134 3.04 7.65 16.78
C GLY A 134 2.40 6.43 16.13
N MET A 135 1.29 6.63 15.41
CA MET A 135 0.63 5.58 14.61
C MET A 135 1.56 5.05 13.51
N ASN A 136 2.26 5.93 12.77
CA ASN A 136 3.21 5.55 11.74
C ASN A 136 4.33 4.66 12.29
N ALA A 137 4.91 5.04 13.42
CA ALA A 137 5.94 4.26 14.09
C ALA A 137 5.41 2.89 14.55
N GLY A 138 4.22 2.84 15.15
CA GLY A 138 3.59 1.59 15.59
C GLY A 138 3.24 0.65 14.44
N MET A 139 2.74 1.19 13.33
CA MET A 139 2.47 0.43 12.11
C MET A 139 3.75 -0.15 11.51
N TRP A 140 4.83 0.61 11.52
CA TRP A 140 6.12 0.15 11.03
C TRP A 140 6.67 -1.02 11.84
N GLU A 141 6.59 -0.97 13.18
CA GLU A 141 6.97 -2.11 14.03
C GLU A 141 6.16 -3.37 13.69
N ILE A 142 4.86 -3.20 13.41
CA ILE A 142 3.98 -4.30 12.99
C ILE A 142 4.38 -4.82 11.60
N SER A 143 4.63 -3.96 10.61
CA SER A 143 5.10 -4.35 9.27
C SER A 143 6.42 -5.12 9.34
N MET A 144 7.38 -4.62 10.10
CA MET A 144 8.68 -5.28 10.26
C MET A 144 8.56 -6.70 10.83
N ALA A 145 7.62 -6.92 11.76
CA ALA A 145 7.32 -8.23 12.28
C ALA A 145 6.53 -9.10 11.30
N ALA A 146 5.48 -8.55 10.69
CA ALA A 146 4.57 -9.28 9.80
C ALA A 146 5.23 -9.68 8.47
N ASP A 147 6.03 -8.79 7.87
CA ASP A 147 6.62 -8.99 6.54
C ASP A 147 7.97 -9.74 6.62
N PHE A 148 8.75 -9.49 7.68
CA PHE A 148 10.12 -9.99 7.81
C PHE A 148 10.37 -10.86 9.05
N GLY A 149 9.36 -11.14 9.88
CA GLY A 149 9.51 -11.97 11.07
C GLY A 149 10.41 -11.36 12.15
N LYS A 150 10.56 -10.03 12.19
CA LYS A 150 11.38 -9.38 13.23
C LYS A 150 10.74 -9.47 14.61
N PRO A 151 11.54 -9.56 15.68
CA PRO A 151 11.04 -9.44 17.04
C PRO A 151 10.28 -8.12 17.21
N SER A 152 9.10 -8.19 17.80
CA SER A 152 8.28 -7.03 18.19
C SER A 152 7.82 -7.20 19.63
N LYS A 153 7.52 -6.07 20.30
CA LYS A 153 6.86 -6.09 21.61
C LYS A 153 5.44 -6.65 21.53
N LEU A 154 4.85 -6.62 20.33
CA LEU A 154 3.57 -7.22 20.01
C LEU A 154 3.82 -8.61 19.42
N ALA A 155 2.99 -9.59 19.78
CA ALA A 155 3.02 -10.93 19.20
C ALA A 155 2.38 -10.93 17.79
N VAL A 156 3.02 -10.22 16.86
CA VAL A 156 2.56 -10.08 15.47
C VAL A 156 2.94 -11.34 14.69
N PRO A 157 1.97 -12.10 14.15
CA PRO A 157 2.27 -13.23 13.29
C PRO A 157 2.78 -12.76 11.92
N ARG A 158 3.46 -13.64 11.19
CA ARG A 158 3.77 -13.40 9.77
C ARG A 158 2.47 -13.23 8.99
N TYR A 159 2.43 -12.25 8.09
CA TYR A 159 1.28 -12.01 7.25
C TYR A 159 1.44 -12.71 5.89
N ASP A 160 0.55 -13.65 5.60
CA ASP A 160 0.55 -14.44 4.36
C ASP A 160 -0.63 -14.09 3.43
N GLY A 161 -1.29 -12.95 3.66
CA GLY A 161 -2.40 -12.48 2.83
C GLY A 161 -1.97 -11.72 1.58
N PRO A 162 -2.93 -11.14 0.83
CA PRO A 162 -2.64 -10.32 -0.35
C PRO A 162 -1.72 -9.15 -0.03
N LEU A 163 -0.89 -8.71 -0.99
CA LEU A 163 -0.06 -7.50 -0.80
C LEU A 163 -0.93 -6.28 -0.46
N LEU A 164 -0.64 -5.64 0.68
CA LEU A 164 -1.29 -4.41 1.13
C LEU A 164 -0.26 -3.32 1.35
N PHE A 165 -0.58 -2.11 0.90
CA PHE A 165 0.27 -0.96 1.13
C PHE A 165 -0.07 -0.32 2.47
N MET A 166 0.97 -0.16 3.29
CA MET A 166 0.90 0.66 4.48
C MET A 166 0.58 2.12 4.07
N PRO A 167 -0.43 2.77 4.68
CA PRO A 167 -0.70 4.19 4.45
C PRO A 167 0.55 5.05 4.66
N PHE A 168 0.87 5.90 3.68
CA PHE A 168 1.99 6.84 3.79
C PHE A 168 1.75 7.85 4.92
N ALA A 169 2.82 8.26 5.60
CA ALA A 169 2.72 9.26 6.65
C ALA A 169 2.19 10.60 6.10
N PRO A 170 1.32 11.31 6.85
CA PRO A 170 0.81 12.61 6.43
C PRO A 170 1.93 13.66 6.36
N PRO A 171 1.79 14.68 5.49
CA PRO A 171 2.75 15.78 5.41
C PRO A 171 2.76 16.58 6.72
N LEU A 172 3.83 17.36 6.94
CA LEU A 172 3.93 18.27 8.09
C LEU A 172 2.73 19.25 8.13
N PRO A 173 2.32 19.68 9.34
CA PRO A 173 1.18 20.56 9.47
C PRO A 173 1.42 21.91 8.79
N PRO A 174 0.36 22.51 8.22
CA PRO A 174 0.45 23.78 7.51
C PRO A 174 0.51 24.96 8.48
N LEU A 175 0.76 26.16 7.92
CA LEU A 175 0.71 27.45 8.63
C LEU A 175 1.66 27.57 9.82
N GLN A 176 2.75 26.82 9.78
CA GLN A 176 3.77 26.81 10.83
C GLN A 176 4.80 27.89 10.58
N ASP A 177 5.24 28.56 11.65
CA ASP A 177 6.42 29.41 11.61
C ASP A 177 7.66 28.53 11.81
N VAL A 178 8.65 28.64 10.93
CA VAL A 178 9.93 27.92 11.03
C VAL A 178 10.71 28.25 12.31
N ARG A 179 10.39 29.37 12.95
CA ARG A 179 10.98 29.80 14.23
C ARG A 179 10.19 29.30 15.44
N ASP A 180 9.01 28.71 15.24
CA ASP A 180 8.19 28.17 16.32
C ASP A 180 8.85 26.90 16.89
N PRO A 181 9.21 26.88 18.19
CA PRO A 181 9.78 25.70 18.82
C PRO A 181 8.86 24.48 18.75
N GLN A 182 7.53 24.66 18.71
CA GLN A 182 6.59 23.55 18.54
C GLN A 182 6.74 22.92 17.16
N PHE A 183 6.81 23.73 16.11
CA PHE A 183 7.01 23.23 14.76
C PHE A 183 8.38 22.56 14.60
N ALA A 184 9.44 23.16 15.13
CA ALA A 184 10.78 22.57 15.11
C ALA A 184 10.81 21.18 15.79
N ARG A 185 10.06 21.02 16.89
CA ARG A 185 9.86 19.71 17.53
C ARG A 185 9.15 18.73 16.61
N LEU A 186 8.08 19.13 15.92
CA LEU A 186 7.39 18.25 14.96
C LEU A 186 8.30 17.81 13.82
N VAL A 187 9.05 18.74 13.21
CA VAL A 187 10.04 18.43 12.17
C VAL A 187 11.07 17.41 12.68
N THR A 188 11.58 17.61 13.90
CA THR A 188 12.54 16.69 14.53
C THR A 188 11.93 15.31 14.75
N MET A 189 10.68 15.24 15.22
CA MET A 189 9.97 13.97 15.41
C MET A 189 9.73 13.24 14.08
N THR A 190 9.25 13.94 13.05
CA THR A 190 9.04 13.38 11.72
C THR A 190 10.34 12.83 11.15
N LYS A 191 11.42 13.61 11.24
CA LYS A 191 12.76 13.18 10.80
C LYS A 191 13.25 11.96 11.57
N LYS A 192 13.06 11.93 12.89
CA LYS A 192 13.46 10.78 13.73
C LYS A 192 12.74 9.50 13.31
N VAL A 193 11.44 9.57 13.02
CA VAL A 193 10.67 8.42 12.54
C VAL A 193 11.16 7.98 11.16
N ASP A 194 11.30 8.91 10.22
CA ASP A 194 11.77 8.62 8.85
C ASP A 194 13.19 8.01 8.83
N ASP A 195 14.13 8.59 9.58
CA ASP A 195 15.50 8.09 9.66
C ASP A 195 15.55 6.68 10.29
N ALA A 196 14.71 6.40 11.29
CA ALA A 196 14.61 5.07 11.90
C ALA A 196 14.07 4.03 10.91
N GLN A 197 12.99 4.36 10.20
CA GLN A 197 12.37 3.48 9.19
C GLN A 197 13.34 3.20 8.03
N LYS A 198 14.06 4.22 7.55
CA LYS A 198 15.10 4.06 6.52
C LYS A 198 16.25 3.18 6.99
N ALA A 199 16.71 3.37 8.23
CA ALA A 199 17.77 2.55 8.80
C ALA A 199 17.34 1.08 8.95
N ASP A 200 16.10 0.84 9.39
CA ASP A 200 15.51 -0.50 9.45
C ASP A 200 15.47 -1.16 8.08
N LEU A 201 14.96 -0.47 7.07
CA LEU A 201 14.87 -1.00 5.71
C LEU A 201 16.26 -1.29 5.12
N ALA A 202 17.23 -0.42 5.35
CA ALA A 202 18.62 -0.64 4.93
C ALA A 202 19.22 -1.90 5.58
N ARG A 203 18.96 -2.11 6.87
CA ARG A 203 19.38 -3.34 7.58
C ARG A 203 18.73 -4.59 7.00
N GLN A 204 17.44 -4.51 6.63
CA GLN A 204 16.75 -5.64 6.01
C GLN A 204 17.30 -5.96 4.62
N ASN A 205 17.50 -4.95 3.78
CA ASN A 205 18.07 -5.14 2.45
C ASN A 205 19.46 -5.77 2.54
N ALA A 206 20.29 -5.34 3.49
CA ALA A 206 21.60 -5.94 3.74
C ALA A 206 21.50 -7.40 4.23
N ALA A 207 20.55 -7.71 5.11
CA ALA A 207 20.33 -9.08 5.60
C ALA A 207 19.84 -10.01 4.47
N THR A 208 18.87 -9.56 3.68
CA THR A 208 18.36 -10.30 2.52
C THR A 208 19.45 -10.54 1.48
N ALA A 209 20.28 -9.53 1.19
CA ALA A 209 21.40 -9.68 0.26
C ALA A 209 22.43 -10.70 0.73
N ARG A 210 22.75 -10.73 2.04
CA ARG A 210 23.64 -11.75 2.63
C ARG A 210 23.05 -13.14 2.50
N GLN A 211 21.77 -13.32 2.83
CA GLN A 211 21.09 -14.60 2.71
C GLN A 211 21.05 -15.10 1.26
N MET A 212 20.80 -14.21 0.30
CA MET A 212 20.87 -14.55 -1.14
C MET A 212 22.28 -14.95 -1.56
N ALA A 213 23.30 -14.25 -1.10
CA ALA A 213 24.69 -14.58 -1.38
C ALA A 213 25.11 -15.93 -0.76
N GLU A 214 24.71 -16.21 0.48
CA GLU A 214 24.94 -17.49 1.15
C GLU A 214 24.24 -18.64 0.42
N ASN A 215 22.97 -18.45 0.04
CA ASN A 215 22.23 -19.44 -0.75
C ASN A 215 22.90 -19.67 -2.11
N ALA A 216 23.33 -18.62 -2.81
CA ALA A 216 24.04 -18.74 -4.08
C ALA A 216 25.37 -19.49 -3.91
N ALA A 217 26.12 -19.21 -2.83
CA ALA A 217 27.36 -19.91 -2.51
C ALA A 217 27.11 -21.40 -2.20
N MET A 218 26.07 -21.73 -1.42
CA MET A 218 25.68 -23.12 -1.18
C MET A 218 25.23 -23.84 -2.46
N HIS A 219 24.46 -23.17 -3.32
CA HIS A 219 24.07 -23.73 -4.61
C HIS A 219 25.29 -24.00 -5.49
N ALA A 220 26.24 -23.07 -5.58
CA ALA A 220 27.48 -23.26 -6.35
C ALA A 220 28.39 -24.35 -5.74
N ALA A 221 28.40 -24.51 -4.41
CA ALA A 221 29.14 -25.59 -3.74
C ALA A 221 28.51 -26.97 -3.99
N ASN A 222 27.17 -27.05 -4.01
CA ASN A 222 26.43 -28.30 -4.22
C ASN A 222 26.21 -28.64 -5.70
N HIS A 223 26.32 -27.65 -6.59
CA HIS A 223 26.23 -27.77 -8.05
C HIS A 223 27.39 -26.97 -8.66
N PRO A 224 28.63 -27.47 -8.56
CA PRO A 224 29.77 -26.79 -9.16
C PRO A 224 29.50 -26.53 -10.65
N PRO A 225 29.83 -25.33 -11.17
CA PRO A 225 29.71 -25.05 -12.59
C PRO A 225 30.62 -26.01 -13.37
N GLY A 226 29.99 -27.01 -13.95
CA GLY A 226 30.59 -28.13 -14.65
C GLY A 226 29.46 -29.06 -15.10
N PRO A 227 29.66 -29.89 -16.13
CA PRO A 227 28.64 -30.86 -16.52
C PRO A 227 28.34 -31.74 -15.31
N ASN A 228 27.09 -31.72 -14.87
CA ASN A 228 26.55 -32.65 -13.90
C ASN A 228 27.05 -34.05 -14.28
N PRO A 229 27.77 -34.81 -13.41
CA PRO A 229 28.38 -36.08 -13.84
C PRO A 229 27.34 -37.05 -14.42
N LEU A 230 26.08 -36.93 -13.96
CA LEU A 230 24.92 -37.70 -14.41
C LEU A 230 24.36 -37.29 -15.77
N ASP A 231 24.58 -36.04 -16.21
CA ASP A 231 24.11 -35.54 -17.52
C ASP A 231 25.20 -35.60 -18.60
N SER A 232 26.39 -36.11 -18.24
CA SER A 232 27.52 -36.20 -19.16
C SER A 232 27.51 -37.48 -20.00
N ILE A 233 26.70 -38.48 -19.65
CA ILE A 233 26.63 -39.79 -20.30
C ILE A 233 25.33 -39.92 -21.10
N ASP A 234 25.45 -40.25 -22.39
CA ASP A 234 24.30 -40.55 -23.24
C ASP A 234 23.69 -41.90 -22.81
N PRO A 235 22.43 -41.93 -22.33
CA PRO A 235 21.80 -43.15 -21.83
C PRO A 235 21.56 -44.21 -22.93
N ARG A 236 21.69 -43.86 -24.22
CA ARG A 236 21.59 -44.81 -25.33
C ARG A 236 22.89 -45.55 -25.61
N THR A 237 24.03 -44.95 -25.29
CA THR A 237 25.36 -45.46 -25.66
C THR A 237 26.25 -45.76 -24.48
N GLY A 238 25.92 -45.27 -23.28
CA GLY A 238 26.72 -45.46 -22.06
C GLY A 238 28.07 -44.74 -22.09
N LEU A 239 28.27 -43.84 -23.05
CA LEU A 239 29.50 -43.07 -23.25
C LEU A 239 29.24 -41.57 -23.04
N PRO A 240 30.28 -40.76 -22.78
CA PRO A 240 30.12 -39.32 -22.66
C PRO A 240 29.54 -38.72 -23.94
N TYR A 241 28.66 -37.72 -23.83
CA TYR A 241 28.21 -36.96 -25.00
C TYR A 241 29.41 -36.37 -25.74
N PRO A 242 29.45 -36.44 -27.08
CA PRO A 242 30.51 -35.81 -27.84
C PRO A 242 30.55 -34.32 -27.51
N ALA A 243 31.76 -33.77 -27.35
CA ALA A 243 31.94 -32.35 -27.07
C ALA A 243 31.14 -31.52 -28.08
N PRO A 244 30.36 -30.51 -27.64
CA PRO A 244 29.59 -29.69 -28.56
C PRO A 244 30.56 -29.13 -29.61
N GLN A 245 30.27 -29.36 -30.88
CA GLN A 245 31.00 -28.71 -31.97
C GLN A 245 30.86 -27.21 -31.75
N GLN A 246 31.94 -26.58 -31.29
CA GLN A 246 32.03 -25.14 -31.26
C GLN A 246 32.14 -24.69 -32.71
N ASP A 247 31.00 -24.49 -33.35
CA ASP A 247 30.95 -23.57 -34.48
C ASP A 247 31.31 -22.21 -33.91
N THR A 248 32.58 -21.83 -34.01
CA THR A 248 33.03 -20.48 -33.71
C THR A 248 32.35 -19.54 -34.70
N GLN A 249 31.15 -19.06 -34.38
CA GLN A 249 30.60 -17.85 -34.99
C GLN A 249 31.60 -16.74 -34.69
N ARG A 250 32.33 -16.31 -35.71
CA ARG A 250 33.17 -15.12 -35.59
C ARG A 250 32.21 -13.93 -35.68
N TRP A 251 32.51 -12.87 -34.95
CA TRP A 251 31.68 -11.69 -34.95
C TRP A 251 32.51 -10.54 -35.47
N CYS A 252 32.08 -9.96 -36.58
CA CYS A 252 32.72 -8.82 -37.20
C CYS A 252 32.01 -7.56 -36.73
N THR A 253 32.76 -6.49 -36.49
CA THR A 253 32.17 -5.19 -36.16
C THR A 253 32.00 -4.43 -37.46
N MET A 254 30.76 -4.26 -37.91
CA MET A 254 30.46 -3.45 -39.09
C MET A 254 30.07 -2.05 -38.64
N MET A 255 30.78 -1.05 -39.14
CA MET A 255 30.52 0.37 -38.85
C MET A 255 29.74 0.97 -40.01
N GLY A 256 28.47 1.33 -39.77
CA GLY A 256 27.64 2.08 -40.71
C GLY A 256 26.88 3.18 -39.98
N ASN A 257 26.90 4.40 -40.51
CA ASN A 257 26.17 5.57 -40.00
C ASN A 257 26.27 5.80 -38.47
N GLY A 258 27.48 5.65 -37.92
CA GLY A 258 27.75 6.02 -36.52
C GLY A 258 27.23 5.07 -35.44
N VAL A 259 26.70 3.90 -35.80
CA VAL A 259 26.31 2.84 -34.85
C VAL A 259 27.03 1.54 -35.21
N GLY A 260 27.92 1.07 -34.33
CA GLY A 260 28.63 -0.20 -34.50
C GLY A 260 27.78 -1.38 -34.02
N GLY A 261 27.43 -2.29 -34.92
CA GLY A 261 26.77 -3.55 -34.61
C GLY A 261 27.70 -4.74 -34.80
N ARG A 262 27.63 -5.75 -33.91
CA ARG A 262 28.27 -7.05 -34.13
C ARG A 262 27.39 -7.87 -35.07
N VAL A 263 27.94 -8.26 -36.22
CA VAL A 263 27.29 -9.15 -37.19
C VAL A 263 28.08 -10.47 -37.30
N PRO A 264 27.41 -11.61 -37.57
CA PRO A 264 28.10 -12.88 -37.77
C PRO A 264 29.02 -12.85 -38.99
N CYS A 265 30.19 -13.47 -38.85
CA CYS A 265 31.17 -13.81 -39.86
C CYS A 265 31.95 -15.08 -39.40
#